data_AF-A0A1T4SM79-F1
#
_entry.id   AF-A0A1T4SM79-F1
#
_cell.length_a   1.000
_cell.length_b   1.000
_cell.length_c   1.000
_cell.angle_alpha   90.00
_cell.angle_beta   90.00
_cell.angle_gamma   90.00
#
_symmetry.space_group_name_H-M   'P 1'
#
loop_
_entity.id
_entity.type
_entity.pdbx_description
1 polymer ?
#
loop_
_entity_poly.entity_id
_entity_poly.type
_entity_poly.pdbx_seq_one_letter_code
_entity_poly.pdbx_strand_id
1 'polypeptide(L)' 'MFTQKERRYIKNCLKEKLEREQLQLSQMDEDTDEYMEKANDLMVLDSLIAKLSD' A
#
# COMPACT_ATOMS: atom_id res chain seq x y z
N MET A 1 -7.72 -17.10 11.83
CA MET A 1 -6.61 -16.11 11.88
C MET A 1 -5.45 -16.66 11.08
N PHE A 2 -4.77 -15.82 10.30
CA PHE A 2 -3.57 -16.22 9.56
C PHE A 2 -2.44 -16.58 10.52
N THR A 3 -1.68 -17.62 10.18
CA THR A 3 -0.42 -18.00 10.83
C THR A 3 0.63 -16.90 10.63
N GLN A 4 1.71 -16.93 11.42
CA GLN A 4 2.80 -15.95 11.29
C GLN A 4 3.47 -16.00 9.91
N LYS A 5 3.60 -17.19 9.31
CA LYS A 5 4.14 -17.35 7.95
C LYS A 5 3.23 -16.69 6.91
N GLU A 6 1.92 -16.92 7.01
CA GLU A 6 0.94 -16.30 6.11
C GLU A 6 0.89 -14.78 6.29
N ARG A 7 0.95 -14.27 7.53
CA ARG A 7 1.02 -12.82 7.79
C ARG A 7 2.26 -12.19 7.16
N ARG A 8 3.42 -12.85 7.26
CA ARG A 8 4.66 -12.38 6.62
C ARG A 8 4.54 -12.38 5.10
N TYR A 9 3.95 -13.43 4.52
CA TYR A 9 3.72 -13.50 3.08
C TYR A 9 2.79 -12.38 2.60
N ILE A 10 1.63 -12.22 3.25
CA ILE A 10 0.68 -11.15 2.94
C ILE A 10 1.36 -9.78 3.03
N LYS A 11 2.14 -9.53 4.09
CA LYS A 11 2.88 -8.27 4.26
C LYS A 11 3.82 -7.99 3.09
N ASN A 12 4.58 -8.99 2.63
CA ASN A 12 5.49 -8.83 1.50
C ASN A 12 4.73 -8.50 0.21
N CYS A 13 3.65 -9.22 -0.08
CA CYS A 13 2.82 -8.93 -1.26
C CYS A 13 2.21 -7.52 -1.21
N LEU A 14 1.77 -7.06 -0.04
CA LEU A 14 1.23 -5.70 0.13
C LEU A 14 2.32 -4.63 -0.03
N LYS A 15 3.54 -4.88 0.43
CA LYS A 15 4.69 -3.98 0.20
C LYS A 15 5.05 -3.85 -1.27
N GLU A 16 5.15 -4.97 -1.98
CA GLU A 16 5.42 -4.97 -3.43
C GLU A 16 4.30 -4.23 -4.20
N LYS A 17 3.04 -4.40 -3.77
CA LYS A 17 1.92 -3.62 -4.30
C LYS A 17 2.09 -2.12 -4.01
N LEU A 18 2.37 -1.74 -2.76
CA LEU A 18 2.54 -0.35 -2.35
C LEU A 18 3.63 0.34 -3.17
N GLU A 19 4.80 -0.28 -3.32
CA GLU A 19 5.92 0.26 -4.11
C GLU A 19 5.54 0.49 -5.58
N ARG A 20 4.87 -0.49 -6.20
CA ARG A 20 4.42 -0.36 -7.60
C ARG A 20 3.40 0.77 -7.77
N GLU A 21 2.42 0.86 -6.88
CA GLU A 21 1.37 1.88 -6.97
C GLU A 21 1.91 3.29 -6.64
N GLN A 22 2.88 3.41 -5.73
CA GLN A 22 3.58 4.67 -5.46
C GLN A 22 4.35 5.16 -6.68
N LEU A 23 5.00 4.25 -7.42
CA LEU A 23 5.66 4.59 -8.69
C LEU A 23 4.67 5.05 -9.76
N GLN A 24 3.43 4.53 -9.76
CA GLN A 24 2.38 5.02 -10.65
C GLN A 24 1.88 6.39 -10.20
N LEU A 25 1.66 6.58 -8.89
CA LEU A 25 1.20 7.85 -8.33
C LEU A 25 2.20 8.98 -8.63
N SER A 26 3.51 8.71 -8.60
CA SER A 26 4.53 9.73 -8.91
C SER A 26 4.57 10.17 -10.37
N GLN A 27 3.81 9.51 -11.24
CA GLN A 27 3.66 9.88 -12.66
C GLN A 27 2.32 10.58 -12.94
N MET A 28 1.45 10.70 -11.94
CA MET A 28 0.14 11.35 -12.05
C MET A 28 0.26 12.86 -11.75
N ASP A 29 -0.72 13.61 -12.24
CA ASP A 29 -0.86 15.03 -11.96
C ASP A 29 -1.46 15.25 -10.57
N GLU A 30 -0.72 15.91 -9.69
CA GLU A 30 -1.06 16.09 -8.26
C GLU A 30 -2.31 16.95 -8.03
N ASP A 31 -2.68 17.78 -9.02
CA ASP A 31 -3.84 18.65 -8.95
C ASP A 31 -5.17 17.93 -9.29
N THR A 32 -5.11 16.63 -9.60
CA THR A 32 -6.29 15.84 -9.96
C THR A 32 -6.92 15.16 -8.76
N ASP A 33 -8.25 15.06 -8.77
CA ASP A 33 -9.00 14.29 -7.76
C ASP A 33 -8.55 12.82 -7.73
N GLU A 34 -8.20 12.25 -8.90
CA GLU A 34 -7.72 10.87 -9.02
C GLU A 34 -6.39 10.65 -8.27
N TYR A 35 -5.45 11.60 -8.35
CA TYR A 35 -4.23 11.55 -7.55
C TYR A 35 -4.55 11.54 -6.06
N MET A 36 -5.44 12.44 -5.62
CA MET A 36 -5.80 12.59 -4.21
C MET A 36 -6.47 11.32 -3.66
N GLU A 37 -7.38 10.71 -4.42
CA GLU A 37 -8.00 9.43 -4.07
C GLU A 37 -6.94 8.32 -3.97
N LYS A 38 -6.07 8.20 -4.97
CA LYS A 38 -5.04 7.16 -4.99
C LYS A 38 -4.01 7.36 -3.87
N ALA A 39 -3.61 8.59 -3.57
CA ALA A 39 -2.72 8.90 -2.45
C ALA A 39 -3.33 8.47 -1.10
N ASN A 40 -4.63 8.74 -0.90
CA ASN A 40 -5.35 8.30 0.29
C ASN A 40 -5.40 6.77 0.41
N ASP A 41 -5.69 6.07 -0.70
CA ASP A 41 -5.69 4.61 -0.73
C ASP A 41 -4.32 4.02 -0.36
N LEU A 42 -3.24 4.63 -0.84
CA LEU A 42 -1.87 4.19 -0.53
C LEU A 42 -1.49 4.46 0.94
N MET A 43 -1.96 5.56 1.54
CA MET A 43 -1.81 5.79 2.98
C MET A 43 -2.53 4.73 3.82
N VAL A 44 -3.73 4.32 3.42
CA VAL A 44 -4.47 3.25 4.09
C VAL A 44 -3.73 1.91 3.94
N LEU A 45 -3.22 1.61 2.75
CA LEU A 45 -2.43 0.40 2.49
C LEU A 45 -1.17 0.35 3.36
N ASP A 46 -0.42 1.45 3.46
CA ASP A 46 0.76 1.53 4.32
C ASP A 46 0.40 1.32 5.81
N SER A 47 -0.71 1.92 6.25
CA SER A 47 -1.23 1.71 7.62
C SER A 47 -1.61 0.25 7.89
N LEU A 48 -2.17 -0.46 6.90
CA LEU A 48 -2.48 -1.88 7.03
C LEU A 48 -1.21 -2.74 7.10
N ILE A 49 -0.19 -2.42 6.30
CA ILE A 49 1.12 -3.08 6.34
C ILE A 49 1.78 -2.88 7.71
N ALA A 50 1.69 -1.66 8.27
CA ALA A 50 2.20 -1.34 9.59
C ALA A 50 1.53 -2.20 10.68
N LYS A 51 0.20 -2.36 10.62
CA LYS A 51 -0.57 -3.21 11.55
C LYS A 51 -0.34 -4.71 11.40
N LEU A 52 0.27 -5.15 10.29
CA LEU A 52 0.73 -6.52 10.07
C LEU A 52 2.14 -6.78 10.63
N SER A 53 2.76 -5.79 11.30
CA SER A 53 4.05 -5.94 11.97
C SER A 53 3.85 -6.54 13.37
N ASP A 54 4.37 -7.76 13.50
CA ASP A 54 4.41 -8.65 14.69
C ASP A 54 3.10 -8.88 15.48
#